data_AF-A0A6A9S3E0-F1
#
_entry.id   AF-A0A6A9S3E0-F1
#
_cell.length_a   1.000
_cell.length_b   1.000
_cell.length_c   1.000
_cell.angle_alpha   90.00
_cell.angle_beta   90.00
_cell.angle_gamma   90.00
#
_symmetry.space_group_name_H-M   'P 1'
#
loop_
_entity.id
_entity.type
_entity.pdbx_description
1 polymer ?
#
loop_
_entity_poly.entity_id
_entity_poly.type
_entity_poly.pdbx_seq_one_letter_code
_entity_poly.pdbx_strand_id
1 'polypeptide(L)'
;MSAIANTAVFGGIEGITVDTEILHLFIAGALGMLLGLEREWANKSAGIRTFTLTSLVGAAAMSLDERILLALGGALVLVQGGLLGIRGIVAQWTSDDSELEFGLSLTTSTSLLVAYAVGILVGANHVLIGVIIGITSSFLLVLRRELHEFANQLSREEVRSAGEFAIISFVVYPLLPGGTYGPWDAIDPKLVWMLVIAVSGIGFVNYIVMQRYGSKGIAVTGFFGGLVNSTAVIGEIAGRAKNNAGITELAVGTILIADAAMAVRNLAIIVAFVPESAVSVGLPLGLIAISGVGLAYYDSDWEGDLELDFDSPFSSANALKFGLLFLAVLILTAGAQRIFGTAGFLITSFLSGIVSSGTTTTTAVTLTSTGQISPAVAAQGVLAGTLSSILVKIGFATSINRSLLAPVVRKSLYLSLIGIGGVVISIQLI
;
A
#
# COMPACT_ATOMS: atom_id res chain seq x y z
N MET A 1 43.55 -3.02 33.05
CA MET A 1 42.28 -3.70 33.42
C MET A 1 41.16 -2.77 32.97
N SER A 2 40.41 -2.99 31.90
CA SER A 2 39.95 -4.23 31.28
C SER A 2 39.91 -4.08 29.74
N ALA A 3 40.65 -4.95 29.04
CA ALA A 3 40.45 -5.22 27.63
C ALA A 3 39.35 -6.29 27.55
N ILE A 4 38.12 -5.89 27.24
CA ILE A 4 37.04 -6.83 26.94
C ILE A 4 36.90 -6.81 25.42
N ALA A 5 37.18 -7.97 24.83
CA ALA A 5 37.18 -8.24 23.40
C ALA A 5 35.86 -7.82 22.74
N ASN A 6 35.97 -6.92 21.78
CA ASN A 6 34.90 -6.49 20.91
C ASN A 6 34.87 -7.42 19.68
N THR A 7 34.55 -8.70 19.89
CA THR A 7 34.48 -9.73 18.83
C THR A 7 33.04 -9.93 18.40
N ALA A 8 32.70 -9.51 17.18
CA ALA A 8 31.44 -9.87 16.53
C ALA A 8 31.56 -11.29 15.94
N VAL A 9 30.81 -12.24 16.50
CA VAL A 9 30.71 -13.61 15.96
C VAL A 9 29.56 -13.64 14.96
N PHE A 10 29.88 -13.63 13.66
CA PHE A 10 28.94 -14.04 12.63
C PHE A 10 28.96 -15.57 12.55
N GLY A 11 27.82 -16.19 12.83
CA GLY A 11 27.69 -17.65 12.82
C GLY A 11 28.03 -18.24 11.44
N GLY A 12 28.94 -19.22 11.44
CA GLY A 12 29.08 -20.19 10.35
C GLY A 12 30.48 -20.42 9.78
N ILE A 13 31.50 -19.62 10.12
CA ILE A 13 32.86 -19.82 9.60
C ILE A 13 33.88 -19.69 10.74
N GLU A 14 34.13 -20.78 11.46
CA GLU A 14 35.20 -20.87 12.44
C GLU A 14 36.56 -20.77 11.71
N GLY A 15 37.28 -19.65 11.89
CA GLY A 15 38.69 -19.61 11.53
C GLY A 15 39.29 -18.27 11.09
N ILE A 16 38.50 -17.21 10.87
CA ILE A 16 39.06 -15.88 10.54
C ILE A 16 38.52 -14.85 11.54
N THR A 17 39.27 -14.59 12.60
CA THR A 17 39.05 -13.44 13.47
C THR A 17 39.48 -12.19 12.72
N VAL A 18 38.62 -11.66 11.87
CA VAL A 18 38.81 -10.34 11.26
C VAL A 18 38.66 -9.31 12.37
N ASP A 19 39.62 -8.38 12.49
CA ASP A 19 39.50 -7.26 13.40
C ASP A 19 38.23 -6.45 13.05
N THR A 20 37.37 -6.24 14.05
CA THR A 20 36.10 -5.54 13.92
C THR A 20 36.30 -4.14 13.32
N GLU A 21 37.42 -3.47 13.62
CA GLU A 21 37.74 -2.16 13.06
C GLU A 21 38.05 -2.23 11.56
N ILE A 22 38.80 -3.26 11.12
CA ILE A 22 39.10 -3.49 9.71
C ILE A 22 37.82 -3.81 8.93
N LEU A 23 36.93 -4.62 9.53
CA LEU A 23 35.64 -4.93 8.95
C LEU A 23 34.77 -3.67 8.78
N HIS A 24 34.73 -2.79 9.80
CA HIS A 24 34.00 -1.52 9.72
C HIS A 24 34.54 -0.61 8.62
N LEU A 25 35.86 -0.49 8.47
CA LEU A 25 36.46 0.27 7.37
C LEU A 25 36.08 -0.31 6.00
N PHE A 26 36.11 -1.63 5.86
CA PHE A 26 35.72 -2.28 4.61
C PHE A 26 34.24 -2.04 4.27
N ILE A 27 33.35 -2.19 5.26
CA ILE A 27 31.90 -1.95 5.08
C ILE A 27 31.64 -0.48 4.74
N ALA A 28 32.26 0.46 5.47
CA ALA A 28 32.13 1.88 5.21
C ALA A 28 32.57 2.22 3.77
N GLY A 29 33.75 1.74 3.36
CA GLY A 29 34.26 1.92 2.00
C GLY A 29 33.35 1.32 0.93
N ALA A 30 32.81 0.11 1.15
CA ALA A 30 31.88 -0.52 0.23
C ALA A 30 30.56 0.27 0.08
N LEU A 31 30.00 0.78 1.19
CA LEU A 31 28.81 1.63 1.17
C LEU A 31 29.08 2.99 0.50
N GLY A 32 30.25 3.59 0.72
CA GLY A 32 30.69 4.79 0.01
C GLY A 32 30.84 4.55 -1.49
N MET A 33 31.44 3.43 -1.89
CA MET A 33 31.53 3.03 -3.30
C MET A 33 30.15 2.88 -3.93
N LEU A 34 29.22 2.23 -3.24
CA LEU A 34 27.83 2.03 -3.70
C LEU A 34 27.05 3.35 -3.83
N LEU A 35 27.29 4.33 -2.96
CA LEU A 35 26.73 5.68 -3.11
C LEU A 35 27.36 6.44 -4.30
N GLY A 36 28.67 6.31 -4.50
CA GLY A 36 29.39 7.00 -5.58
C GLY A 36 29.23 6.39 -6.97
N LEU A 37 28.82 5.11 -7.07
CA LEU A 37 28.65 4.39 -8.33
C LEU A 37 27.62 5.07 -9.24
N GLU A 38 26.46 5.43 -8.69
CA GLU A 38 25.42 6.10 -9.47
C GLU A 38 25.86 7.50 -9.89
N ARG A 39 26.60 8.23 -9.04
CA ARG A 39 27.12 9.56 -9.39
C ARG A 39 28.13 9.49 -10.53
N GLU A 40 28.99 8.47 -10.55
CA GLU A 40 29.93 8.22 -11.63
C GLU A 40 29.21 7.82 -12.92
N TRP A 41 28.19 6.94 -12.83
CA TRP A 41 27.36 6.56 -13.96
C TRP A 41 26.60 7.76 -14.56
N ALA A 42 26.18 8.71 -13.72
CA ALA A 42 25.56 9.97 -14.13
C ALA A 42 26.57 11.05 -14.61
N ASN A 43 27.84 10.69 -14.85
CA ASN A 43 28.93 11.57 -15.30
C ASN A 43 29.14 12.80 -14.40
N LYS A 44 29.14 12.62 -13.07
CA LYS A 44 29.36 13.70 -12.10
C LYS A 44 30.80 13.79 -11.62
N SER A 45 31.17 15.00 -11.19
CA SER A 45 32.54 15.32 -10.75
C SER A 45 32.96 14.62 -9.46
N ALA A 46 32.00 14.17 -8.63
CA ALA A 46 32.25 13.35 -7.45
C ALA A 46 31.67 11.95 -7.69
N GLY A 47 32.53 11.02 -8.07
CA GLY A 47 32.18 9.62 -8.37
C GLY A 47 32.52 8.66 -7.24
N ILE A 48 32.78 7.40 -7.59
CA ILE A 48 33.04 6.29 -6.65
C ILE A 48 34.16 6.64 -5.66
N ARG A 49 35.26 7.20 -6.16
CA ARG A 49 36.45 7.49 -5.34
C ARG A 49 36.16 8.51 -4.24
N THR A 50 35.47 9.60 -4.58
CA THR A 50 35.17 10.67 -3.61
C THR A 50 34.30 10.12 -2.49
N PHE A 51 33.23 9.40 -2.82
CA PHE A 51 32.31 8.86 -1.80
C PHE A 51 32.95 7.76 -0.95
N THR A 52 33.75 6.88 -1.56
CA THR A 52 34.52 5.85 -0.84
C THR A 52 35.45 6.52 0.18
N LEU A 53 36.24 7.51 -0.25
CA LEU A 53 37.16 8.22 0.64
C LEU A 53 36.41 8.99 1.74
N THR A 54 35.29 9.65 1.41
CA THR A 54 34.48 10.37 2.40
C THR A 54 33.94 9.44 3.48
N SER A 55 33.42 8.26 3.10
CA SER A 55 32.94 7.27 4.07
C SER A 55 34.06 6.67 4.93
N LEU A 56 35.23 6.41 4.34
CA LEU A 56 36.41 5.92 5.07
C LEU A 56 36.92 6.95 6.07
N VAL A 57 36.93 8.24 5.71
CA VAL A 57 37.30 9.33 6.63
C VAL A 57 36.32 9.40 7.80
N GLY A 58 35.02 9.26 7.57
CA GLY A 58 34.03 9.22 8.64
C GLY A 58 34.20 8.04 9.58
N ALA A 59 34.46 6.84 9.03
CA ALA A 59 34.72 5.65 9.83
C ALA A 59 36.01 5.77 10.64
N ALA A 60 37.11 6.19 10.01
CA ALA A 60 38.40 6.36 10.68
C ALA A 60 38.36 7.42 11.79
N ALA A 61 37.70 8.56 11.54
CA ALA A 61 37.55 9.62 12.54
C ALA A 61 36.74 9.14 13.76
N MET A 62 35.72 8.30 13.54
CA MET A 62 34.95 7.69 14.63
C MET A 62 35.73 6.61 15.38
N SER A 63 36.49 5.76 14.67
CA SER A 63 37.32 4.71 15.29
C SER A 63 38.40 5.27 16.22
N LEU A 64 38.92 6.46 15.91
CA LEU A 64 39.90 7.15 16.77
C LEU A 64 39.27 7.84 17.99
N ASP A 65 37.92 7.91 18.08
CA ASP A 65 37.14 8.65 19.08
C ASP A 65 37.55 10.14 19.24
N GLU A 66 38.12 10.72 18.18
CA GLU A 66 38.67 12.08 18.18
C GLU A 66 37.64 13.08 17.66
N ARG A 67 37.01 13.81 18.58
CA ARG A 67 35.96 14.82 18.28
C ARG A 67 36.43 15.88 17.30
N ILE A 68 37.71 16.26 17.34
CA ILE A 68 38.30 17.26 16.44
C ILE A 68 38.37 16.71 15.01
N LEU A 69 38.78 15.45 14.83
CA LEU A 69 38.84 14.83 13.51
C LEU A 69 37.44 14.65 12.91
N LEU A 70 36.45 14.28 13.72
CA LEU A 70 35.05 14.22 13.31
C LEU A 70 34.52 15.60 12.86
N ALA A 71 34.84 16.66 13.59
CA ALA A 71 34.44 18.02 13.25
C ALA A 71 35.14 18.51 11.96
N LEU A 72 36.44 18.27 11.82
CA LEU A 72 37.22 18.62 10.63
C LEU A 72 36.74 17.84 9.39
N GLY A 73 36.48 16.54 9.52
CA GLY A 73 35.89 15.74 8.45
C GLY A 73 34.52 16.28 8.03
N GLY A 74 33.65 16.58 8.98
CA GLY A 74 32.34 17.19 8.69
C GLY A 74 32.46 18.56 8.00
N ALA A 75 33.38 19.40 8.46
CA ALA A 75 33.65 20.70 7.84
C ALA A 75 34.17 20.55 6.41
N LEU A 76 35.07 19.60 6.15
CA LEU A 76 35.55 19.31 4.79
C LEU A 76 34.41 18.88 3.87
N VAL A 77 33.50 18.02 4.34
CA VAL A 77 32.34 17.61 3.54
C VAL A 77 31.39 18.77 3.29
N LEU A 78 31.14 19.62 4.28
CA LEU A 78 30.32 20.83 4.11
C LEU A 78 30.94 21.81 3.10
N VAL A 79 32.26 21.99 3.13
CA VAL A 79 32.97 22.85 2.18
C VAL A 79 32.91 22.26 0.76
N GLN A 80 33.21 20.97 0.60
CA GLN A 80 33.15 20.30 -0.71
C GLN A 80 31.72 20.30 -1.27
N GLY A 81 30.74 19.96 -0.44
CA GLY A 81 29.33 20.02 -0.79
C GLY A 81 28.88 21.45 -1.13
N GLY A 82 29.29 22.44 -0.36
CA GLY A 82 29.00 23.85 -0.62
C GLY A 82 29.57 24.32 -1.95
N LEU A 83 30.82 23.99 -2.26
CA LEU A 83 31.48 24.33 -3.53
C LEU A 83 30.76 23.68 -4.73
N LEU A 84 30.36 22.41 -4.61
CA LEU A 84 29.58 21.73 -5.64
C LEU A 84 28.21 22.39 -5.83
N GLY A 85 27.53 22.74 -4.73
CA GLY A 85 26.25 23.45 -4.76
C GLY A 85 26.34 24.81 -5.44
N ILE A 86 27.34 25.63 -5.07
CA ILE A 86 27.62 26.93 -5.69
C ILE A 86 27.93 26.78 -7.17
N ARG A 87 28.74 25.79 -7.56
CA ARG A 87 29.03 25.53 -8.98
C ARG A 87 27.74 25.23 -9.76
N GLY A 88 26.81 24.49 -9.18
CA GLY A 88 25.52 24.25 -9.83
C GLY A 88 24.61 25.47 -9.89
N ILE A 89 24.60 26.33 -8.85
CA ILE A 89 23.93 27.64 -8.92
C ILE A 89 24.52 28.43 -10.09
N VAL A 90 25.84 28.59 -10.16
CA VAL A 90 26.51 29.38 -11.21
C VAL A 90 26.22 28.84 -12.62
N ALA A 91 26.24 27.52 -12.79
CA ALA A 91 25.87 26.86 -14.04
C ALA A 91 24.42 27.17 -14.46
N GLN A 92 23.50 27.34 -13.50
CA GLN A 92 22.12 27.76 -13.74
C GLN A 92 22.02 29.12 -14.43
N TRP A 93 22.84 30.08 -14.01
CA TRP A 93 22.80 31.44 -14.54
C TRP A 93 23.48 31.60 -15.89
N THR A 94 24.28 30.62 -16.33
CA THR A 94 25.14 30.74 -17.52
C THR A 94 24.72 29.86 -18.70
N SER A 95 23.78 28.93 -18.52
CA SER A 95 23.41 27.93 -19.52
C SER A 95 21.89 27.75 -19.61
N ASP A 96 21.35 27.49 -20.81
CA ASP A 96 19.90 27.25 -21.04
C ASP A 96 19.43 25.84 -20.60
N ASP A 97 20.33 24.85 -20.48
CA ASP A 97 20.02 23.44 -20.13
C ASP A 97 20.00 23.14 -18.61
N SER A 98 19.77 24.16 -17.79
CA SER A 98 20.44 24.26 -16.49
C SER A 98 19.66 23.84 -15.24
N GLU A 99 18.35 23.60 -15.33
CA GLU A 99 17.56 23.07 -14.20
C GLU A 99 18.01 21.64 -13.81
N LEU A 100 18.37 20.82 -14.80
CA LEU A 100 18.86 19.46 -14.59
C LEU A 100 20.23 19.44 -13.91
N GLU A 101 21.15 20.33 -14.30
CA GLU A 101 22.49 20.44 -13.70
C GLU A 101 22.43 20.98 -12.26
N PHE A 102 21.54 21.93 -11.97
CA PHE A 102 21.33 22.49 -10.64
C PHE A 102 20.81 21.43 -9.64
N GLY A 103 19.79 20.66 -10.00
CA GLY A 103 19.29 19.60 -9.13
C GLY A 103 20.33 18.49 -8.88
N LEU A 104 21.25 18.28 -9.82
CA LEU A 104 22.33 17.29 -9.71
C LEU A 104 23.45 17.75 -8.77
N SER A 105 23.76 19.06 -8.71
CA SER A 105 24.77 19.57 -7.79
C SER A 105 24.30 19.50 -6.33
N LEU A 106 23.05 19.90 -6.04
CA LEU A 106 22.48 19.87 -4.69
C LEU A 106 22.41 18.44 -4.14
N THR A 107 21.96 17.48 -4.96
CA THR A 107 21.90 16.07 -4.55
C THR A 107 23.28 15.46 -4.34
N THR A 108 24.32 15.91 -5.07
CA THR A 108 25.71 15.47 -4.86
C THR A 108 26.25 15.98 -3.52
N SER A 109 25.95 17.23 -3.16
CA SER A 109 26.33 17.81 -1.87
C SER A 109 25.69 17.07 -0.70
N THR A 110 24.39 16.79 -0.78
CA THR A 110 23.67 16.03 0.25
C THR A 110 24.15 14.60 0.35
N SER A 111 24.40 13.92 -0.77
CA SER A 111 24.85 12.53 -0.77
C SER A 111 26.28 12.36 -0.24
N LEU A 112 27.16 13.35 -0.39
CA LEU A 112 28.46 13.37 0.28
C LEU A 112 28.33 13.43 1.81
N LEU A 113 27.37 14.22 2.33
CA LEU A 113 27.06 14.25 3.77
C LEU A 113 26.53 12.89 4.25
N VAL A 114 25.68 12.24 3.44
CA VAL A 114 25.20 10.88 3.75
C VAL A 114 26.36 9.88 3.77
N ALA A 115 27.28 9.92 2.80
CA ALA A 115 28.43 9.02 2.77
C ALA A 115 29.31 9.18 4.03
N TYR A 116 29.51 10.41 4.48
CA TYR A 116 30.24 10.70 5.70
C TYR A 116 29.52 10.17 6.95
N ALA A 117 28.22 10.42 7.06
CA ALA A 117 27.39 9.95 8.16
C ALA A 117 27.33 8.41 8.23
N VAL A 118 27.23 7.73 7.08
CA VAL A 118 27.29 6.27 6.98
C VAL A 118 28.64 5.76 7.49
N GLY A 119 29.75 6.41 7.11
CA GLY A 119 31.07 6.12 7.64
C GLY A 119 31.12 6.19 9.16
N ILE A 120 30.62 7.29 9.73
CA ILE A 120 30.54 7.47 11.20
C ILE A 120 29.69 6.38 11.85
N LEU A 121 28.50 6.08 11.32
CA LEU A 121 27.60 5.07 11.89
C LEU A 121 28.22 3.68 11.91
N VAL A 122 28.91 3.30 10.83
CA VAL A 122 29.63 2.02 10.75
C VAL A 122 30.80 2.01 11.73
N GLY A 123 31.59 3.09 11.80
CA GLY A 123 32.67 3.23 12.79
C GLY A 123 32.17 3.21 14.24
N ALA A 124 30.97 3.72 14.51
CA ALA A 124 30.31 3.74 15.81
C ALA A 124 29.66 2.40 16.21
N ASN A 125 29.91 1.31 15.48
CA ASN A 125 29.30 -0.01 15.68
C ASN A 125 27.77 -0.04 15.42
N HIS A 126 27.22 0.94 14.72
CA HIS A 126 25.82 0.97 14.26
C HIS A 126 25.69 0.50 12.80
N VAL A 127 26.35 -0.62 12.48
CA VAL A 127 26.49 -1.15 11.11
C VAL A 127 25.13 -1.29 10.40
N LEU A 128 24.11 -1.86 11.07
CA LEU A 128 22.79 -2.05 10.47
C LEU A 128 22.14 -0.73 10.03
N ILE A 129 22.24 0.32 10.87
CA ILE A 129 21.69 1.64 10.55
C ILE A 129 22.45 2.26 9.38
N GLY A 130 23.78 2.17 9.39
CA GLY A 130 24.64 2.64 8.30
C GLY A 130 24.34 1.95 6.96
N VAL A 131 24.16 0.62 6.99
CA VAL A 131 23.79 -0.18 5.80
C VAL A 131 22.41 0.22 5.28
N ILE A 132 21.40 0.33 6.14
CA ILE A 132 20.04 0.75 5.74
C ILE A 132 20.09 2.14 5.09
N ILE A 133 20.76 3.12 5.71
CA ILE A 133 20.87 4.47 5.17
C ILE A 133 21.65 4.48 3.85
N GLY A 134 22.79 3.80 3.78
CA GLY A 134 23.64 3.77 2.60
C GLY A 134 22.96 3.12 1.39
N ILE A 135 22.36 1.95 1.58
CA ILE A 135 21.64 1.24 0.52
C ILE A 135 20.39 2.02 0.10
N THR A 136 19.57 2.49 1.04
CA THR A 136 18.35 3.25 0.72
C THR A 136 18.70 4.54 -0.02
N SER A 137 19.74 5.25 0.43
CA SER A 137 20.18 6.49 -0.22
C SER A 137 20.70 6.23 -1.63
N SER A 138 21.52 5.19 -1.84
CA SER A 138 21.97 4.80 -3.18
C SER A 138 20.80 4.43 -4.09
N PHE A 139 19.84 3.66 -3.59
CA PHE A 139 18.63 3.31 -4.36
C PHE A 139 17.80 4.54 -4.74
N LEU A 140 17.65 5.51 -3.83
CA LEU A 140 16.99 6.80 -4.14
C LEU A 140 17.73 7.60 -5.20
N LEU A 141 19.08 7.58 -5.19
CA LEU A 141 19.88 8.24 -6.21
C LEU A 141 19.69 7.59 -7.58
N VAL A 142 19.67 6.25 -7.63
CA VAL A 142 19.43 5.47 -8.86
C VAL A 142 18.05 5.76 -9.45
N LEU A 143 17.02 5.84 -8.61
CA LEU A 143 15.64 6.10 -9.04
C LEU A 143 15.33 7.59 -9.25
N ARG A 144 16.31 8.50 -9.21
CA ARG A 144 16.07 9.95 -9.28
C ARG A 144 15.20 10.33 -10.48
N ARG A 145 15.50 9.82 -11.68
CA ARG A 145 14.80 10.20 -12.90
C ARG A 145 13.36 9.70 -12.87
N GLU A 146 13.16 8.45 -12.49
CA GLU A 146 11.85 7.81 -12.35
C GLU A 146 11.01 8.53 -11.30
N LEU A 147 11.60 8.92 -10.16
CA LEU A 147 10.92 9.69 -9.12
C LEU A 147 10.54 11.10 -9.58
N HIS A 148 11.40 11.76 -10.37
CA HIS A 148 11.12 13.09 -10.90
C HIS A 148 10.03 13.07 -11.98
N GLU A 149 10.11 12.13 -12.93
CA GLU A 149 9.07 11.92 -13.94
C GLU A 149 7.74 11.53 -13.29
N PHE A 150 7.76 10.65 -12.29
CA PHE A 150 6.56 10.29 -11.52
C PHE A 150 5.97 11.51 -10.82
N ALA A 151 6.79 12.34 -10.16
CA ALA A 151 6.32 13.55 -9.49
C ALA A 151 5.70 14.57 -10.45
N ASN A 152 6.25 14.69 -11.67
CA ASN A 152 5.72 15.61 -12.70
C ASN A 152 4.42 15.10 -13.35
N GLN A 153 4.09 13.82 -13.22
CA GLN A 153 2.83 13.24 -13.71
C GLN A 153 1.67 13.40 -12.72
N LEU A 154 1.95 13.76 -11.46
CA LEU A 154 0.94 13.90 -10.42
C LEU A 154 0.27 15.28 -10.44
N SER A 155 -1.05 15.29 -10.38
CA SER A 155 -1.87 16.47 -10.17
C SER A 155 -1.70 17.03 -8.74
N ARG A 156 -2.12 18.28 -8.53
CA ARG A 156 -2.12 18.88 -7.19
C ARG A 156 -3.04 18.13 -6.23
N GLU A 157 -4.17 17.64 -6.72
CA GLU A 157 -5.10 16.81 -5.95
C GLU A 157 -4.42 15.50 -5.53
N GLU A 158 -3.68 14.84 -6.43
CA GLU A 158 -2.99 13.58 -6.14
C GLU A 158 -1.88 13.76 -5.08
N VAL A 159 -1.07 14.82 -5.20
CA VAL A 159 -0.02 15.13 -4.22
C VAL A 159 -0.62 15.44 -2.85
N ARG A 160 -1.69 16.24 -2.81
CA ARG A 160 -2.42 16.53 -1.57
C ARG A 160 -2.96 15.25 -0.94
N SER A 161 -3.59 14.40 -1.75
CA SER A 161 -4.11 13.11 -1.36
C SER A 161 -3.03 12.19 -0.79
N ALA A 162 -1.89 12.06 -1.45
CA ALA A 162 -0.75 11.28 -0.93
C ALA A 162 -0.23 11.83 0.41
N GLY A 163 -0.14 13.17 0.55
CA GLY A 163 0.23 13.82 1.81
C GLY A 163 -0.78 13.55 2.94
N GLU A 164 -2.08 13.63 2.65
CA GLU A 164 -3.15 13.30 3.58
C GLU A 164 -3.09 11.81 4.01
N PHE A 165 -2.83 10.88 3.08
CA PHE A 165 -2.59 9.47 3.40
C PHE A 165 -1.42 9.28 4.34
N ALA A 166 -0.30 9.98 4.07
CA ALA A 166 0.90 9.89 4.87
C ALA A 166 0.67 10.41 6.29
N ILE A 167 -0.10 11.49 6.47
CA ILE A 167 -0.49 11.99 7.78
C ILE A 167 -1.33 10.94 8.53
N ILE A 168 -2.37 10.40 7.89
CA ILE A 168 -3.24 9.39 8.51
C ILE A 168 -2.44 8.13 8.89
N SER A 169 -1.47 7.73 8.07
CA SER A 169 -0.71 6.47 8.21
C SER A 169 0.52 6.57 9.11
N PHE A 170 1.28 7.66 9.05
CA PHE A 170 2.56 7.79 9.76
C PHE A 170 2.52 8.80 10.92
N VAL A 171 1.54 9.71 10.95
CA VAL A 171 1.39 10.67 12.05
C VAL A 171 0.29 10.25 13.00
N VAL A 172 -0.91 9.94 12.48
CA VAL A 172 -2.06 9.63 13.33
C VAL A 172 -1.95 8.23 13.94
N TYR A 173 -1.64 7.20 13.12
CA TYR A 173 -1.58 5.81 13.60
C TYR A 173 -0.67 5.59 14.82
N PRO A 174 0.58 6.11 14.87
CA PRO A 174 1.43 5.93 16.04
C PRO A 174 0.91 6.61 17.32
N LEU A 175 0.10 7.66 17.19
CA LEU A 175 -0.47 8.41 18.31
C LEU A 175 -1.69 7.73 18.93
N LEU A 176 -2.28 6.74 18.26
CA LEU A 176 -3.47 6.06 18.76
C LEU A 176 -3.13 5.17 19.97
N PRO A 177 -3.99 5.14 21.00
CA PRO A 177 -3.79 4.29 22.16
C PRO A 177 -3.91 2.82 21.76
N GLY A 178 -3.11 1.96 22.40
CA GLY A 178 -3.22 0.51 22.25
C GLY A 178 -4.24 -0.09 23.23
N GLY A 179 -4.80 -1.23 22.88
CA GLY A 179 -5.80 -1.95 23.68
C GLY A 179 -7.22 -1.76 23.17
N THR A 180 -8.16 -2.47 23.81
CA THR A 180 -9.59 -2.42 23.49
C THR A 180 -10.31 -1.40 24.36
N TYR A 181 -11.25 -0.69 23.76
CA TYR A 181 -12.04 0.38 24.37
C TYR A 181 -13.51 0.30 23.93
N GLY A 182 -14.34 1.13 24.57
CA GLY A 182 -15.73 1.32 24.20
C GLY A 182 -16.64 0.16 24.61
N PRO A 183 -17.90 0.15 24.11
CA PRO A 183 -18.86 -0.89 24.45
C PRO A 183 -18.34 -2.29 24.10
N TRP A 184 -18.45 -3.23 25.06
CA TRP A 184 -18.05 -4.63 24.92
C TRP A 184 -16.58 -4.86 24.57
N ASP A 185 -15.70 -3.87 24.79
CA ASP A 185 -14.29 -3.95 24.41
C ASP A 185 -14.10 -4.25 22.90
N ALA A 186 -15.04 -3.76 22.07
CA ALA A 186 -15.06 -4.03 20.63
C ALA A 186 -14.12 -3.16 19.81
N ILE A 187 -13.70 -2.02 20.34
CA ILE A 187 -12.95 -1.02 19.57
C ILE A 187 -11.49 -1.12 19.97
N ASP A 188 -10.66 -1.68 19.10
CA ASP A 188 -9.20 -1.48 19.16
C ASP A 188 -8.84 -0.32 18.21
N PRO A 189 -8.47 0.87 18.73
CA PRO A 189 -8.21 2.05 17.90
C PRO A 189 -7.09 1.83 16.89
N LYS A 190 -6.02 1.11 17.26
CA LYS A 190 -4.91 0.84 16.33
C LYS A 190 -5.35 -0.11 15.23
N LEU A 191 -6.07 -1.18 15.56
CA LEU A 191 -6.56 -2.13 14.56
C LEU A 191 -7.61 -1.49 13.63
N VAL A 192 -8.58 -0.79 14.21
CA VAL A 192 -9.62 -0.07 13.45
C VAL A 192 -8.98 0.91 12.48
N TRP A 193 -8.00 1.68 12.94
CA TRP A 193 -7.30 2.63 12.08
C TRP A 193 -6.41 1.96 11.04
N MET A 194 -5.76 0.84 11.39
CA MET A 194 -4.98 0.04 10.44
C MET A 194 -5.86 -0.51 9.31
N LEU A 195 -7.10 -0.90 9.61
CA LEU A 195 -8.07 -1.33 8.60
C LEU A 195 -8.54 -0.18 7.71
N VAL A 196 -8.71 1.03 8.27
CA VAL A 196 -8.96 2.24 7.46
C VAL A 196 -7.78 2.50 6.52
N ILE A 197 -6.54 2.46 7.03
CA ILE A 197 -5.33 2.61 6.23
C ILE A 197 -5.24 1.53 5.15
N ALA A 198 -5.54 0.26 5.46
CA ALA A 198 -5.48 -0.82 4.51
C ALA A 198 -6.48 -0.65 3.37
N VAL A 199 -7.74 -0.33 3.68
CA VAL A 199 -8.79 -0.10 2.66
C VAL A 199 -8.46 1.14 1.81
N SER A 200 -8.03 2.23 2.44
CA SER A 200 -7.59 3.43 1.72
C SER A 200 -6.34 3.18 0.88
N GLY A 201 -5.39 2.38 1.36
CA GLY A 201 -4.17 1.99 0.66
C GLY A 201 -4.46 1.14 -0.57
N ILE A 202 -5.40 0.19 -0.48
CA ILE A 202 -5.88 -0.56 -1.65
C ILE A 202 -6.46 0.42 -2.69
N GLY A 203 -7.28 1.38 -2.25
CA GLY A 203 -7.83 2.42 -3.14
C GLY A 203 -6.76 3.31 -3.78
N PHE A 204 -5.72 3.67 -3.03
CA PHE A 204 -4.61 4.50 -3.51
C PHE A 204 -3.74 3.76 -4.54
N VAL A 205 -3.33 2.53 -4.23
CA VAL A 205 -2.57 1.68 -5.15
C VAL A 205 -3.36 1.44 -6.43
N ASN A 206 -4.65 1.17 -6.30
CA ASN A 206 -5.56 0.99 -7.42
C ASN A 206 -5.61 2.23 -8.32
N TYR A 207 -5.75 3.42 -7.73
CA TYR A 207 -5.75 4.68 -8.45
C TYR A 207 -4.43 4.90 -9.23
N ILE A 208 -3.28 4.66 -8.60
CA ILE A 208 -1.97 4.72 -9.29
C ILE A 208 -1.90 3.74 -10.45
N VAL A 209 -2.42 2.51 -10.28
CA VAL A 209 -2.45 1.51 -11.34
C VAL A 209 -3.33 1.99 -12.50
N MET A 210 -4.49 2.56 -12.24
CA MET A 210 -5.35 3.13 -13.30
C MET A 210 -4.68 4.27 -14.04
N GLN A 211 -4.03 5.20 -13.32
CA GLN A 211 -3.35 6.33 -13.92
C GLN A 211 -2.15 5.90 -14.78
N ARG A 212 -1.38 4.91 -14.33
CA ARG A 212 -0.17 4.43 -15.02
C ARG A 212 -0.47 3.53 -16.21
N TYR A 213 -1.48 2.67 -16.10
CA TYR A 213 -1.80 1.73 -17.15
C TYR A 213 -2.84 2.27 -18.14
N GLY A 214 -3.46 3.44 -17.87
CA GLY A 214 -4.52 4.01 -18.68
C GLY A 214 -5.81 3.18 -18.62
N SER A 215 -6.91 3.76 -19.09
CA SER A 215 -8.22 3.14 -19.34
C SER A 215 -8.11 2.03 -20.42
N LYS A 216 -7.37 0.94 -20.14
CA LYS A 216 -7.13 -0.18 -21.07
C LYS A 216 -8.35 -1.08 -21.30
N GLY A 217 -9.44 -0.47 -21.73
CA GLY A 217 -10.72 -1.11 -21.93
C GLY A 217 -11.55 -1.20 -20.65
N ILE A 218 -12.85 -1.35 -20.87
CA ILE A 218 -13.89 -1.24 -19.85
C ILE A 218 -13.75 -2.33 -18.77
N ALA A 219 -13.24 -3.51 -19.11
CA ALA A 219 -12.99 -4.60 -18.15
C ALA A 219 -11.97 -4.19 -17.07
N VAL A 220 -10.83 -3.66 -17.49
CA VAL A 220 -9.74 -3.24 -16.58
C VAL A 220 -10.26 -2.09 -15.71
N THR A 221 -10.82 -1.09 -16.36
CA THR A 221 -11.38 0.10 -15.71
C THR A 221 -12.50 -0.26 -14.72
N GLY A 222 -13.37 -1.21 -15.07
CA GLY A 222 -14.42 -1.74 -14.18
C GLY A 222 -13.88 -2.55 -13.00
N PHE A 223 -12.79 -3.32 -13.19
CA PHE A 223 -12.17 -4.08 -12.12
C PHE A 223 -11.52 -3.16 -11.10
N PHE A 224 -10.64 -2.27 -11.57
CA PHE A 224 -9.94 -1.35 -10.68
C PHE A 224 -10.92 -0.31 -10.09
N GLY A 225 -11.91 0.18 -10.85
CA GLY A 225 -13.00 0.99 -10.29
C GLY A 225 -13.78 0.22 -9.20
N GLY A 226 -14.02 -1.08 -9.42
CA GLY A 226 -14.75 -1.96 -8.52
C GLY A 226 -14.02 -2.25 -7.20
N LEU A 227 -12.69 -2.34 -7.23
CA LEU A 227 -11.82 -2.51 -6.07
C LEU A 227 -12.01 -1.36 -5.08
N VAL A 228 -12.22 -0.15 -5.58
CA VAL A 228 -12.43 1.02 -4.74
C VAL A 228 -13.90 1.20 -4.40
N ASN A 229 -14.75 1.30 -5.42
CA ASN A 229 -16.19 1.51 -5.27
C ASN A 229 -16.99 0.84 -6.38
N SER A 230 -17.28 -0.45 -6.19
CA SER A 230 -18.15 -1.21 -7.09
C SER A 230 -19.54 -0.59 -7.32
N THR A 231 -20.11 0.16 -6.36
CA THR A 231 -21.41 0.83 -6.56
C THR A 231 -21.32 1.97 -7.56
N ALA A 232 -20.22 2.73 -7.56
CA ALA A 232 -19.99 3.79 -8.54
C ALA A 232 -19.87 3.22 -9.96
N VAL A 233 -19.11 2.13 -10.13
CA VAL A 233 -18.98 1.43 -11.42
C VAL A 233 -20.34 1.00 -11.95
N ILE A 234 -21.19 0.43 -11.09
CA ILE A 234 -22.53 -0.03 -11.47
C ILE A 234 -23.42 1.14 -11.88
N GLY A 235 -23.40 2.24 -11.12
CA GLY A 235 -24.17 3.43 -11.42
C GLY A 235 -23.82 4.01 -12.79
N GLU A 236 -22.52 4.14 -13.06
CA GLU A 236 -22.00 4.66 -14.33
C GLU A 236 -22.39 3.75 -15.50
N ILE A 237 -22.10 2.45 -15.40
CA ILE A 237 -22.33 1.53 -16.53
C ILE A 237 -23.82 1.26 -16.78
N ALA A 238 -24.64 1.19 -15.73
CA ALA A 238 -26.08 1.03 -15.87
C ALA A 238 -26.72 2.30 -16.46
N GLY A 239 -26.22 3.48 -16.09
CA GLY A 239 -26.64 4.76 -16.65
C GLY A 239 -26.35 4.85 -18.15
N ARG A 240 -25.15 4.44 -18.56
CA ARG A 240 -24.78 4.38 -19.98
C ARG A 240 -25.62 3.35 -20.73
N ALA A 241 -25.83 2.16 -20.18
CA ALA A 241 -26.65 1.12 -20.82
C ALA A 241 -28.11 1.52 -21.01
N LYS A 242 -28.63 2.42 -20.18
CA LYS A 242 -29.97 3.01 -20.36
C LYS A 242 -30.06 3.84 -21.65
N ASN A 243 -28.98 4.55 -21.99
CA ASN A 243 -28.92 5.47 -23.13
C ASN A 243 -28.44 4.78 -24.42
N ASN A 244 -27.82 3.60 -24.33
CA ASN A 244 -27.36 2.83 -25.47
C ASN A 244 -27.64 1.33 -25.26
N ALA A 245 -28.64 0.78 -25.96
CA ALA A 245 -29.04 -0.61 -25.79
C ALA A 245 -27.95 -1.62 -26.22
N GLY A 246 -27.03 -1.22 -27.11
CA GLY A 246 -25.96 -2.07 -27.63
C GLY A 246 -24.88 -2.44 -26.60
N ILE A 247 -24.82 -1.74 -25.46
CA ILE A 247 -23.81 -1.99 -24.41
C ILE A 247 -24.37 -2.77 -23.20
N THR A 248 -25.53 -3.39 -23.35
CA THR A 248 -26.18 -4.15 -22.25
C THR A 248 -25.31 -5.32 -21.79
N GLU A 249 -24.73 -6.09 -22.72
CA GLU A 249 -23.87 -7.25 -22.40
C GLU A 249 -22.55 -6.82 -21.75
N LEU A 250 -21.97 -5.73 -22.26
CA LEU A 250 -20.80 -5.08 -21.70
C LEU A 250 -21.08 -4.54 -20.29
N ALA A 251 -22.26 -3.98 -20.05
CA ALA A 251 -22.67 -3.51 -18.74
C ALA A 251 -22.79 -4.65 -17.74
N VAL A 252 -23.42 -5.75 -18.13
CA VAL A 252 -23.52 -6.96 -17.29
C VAL A 252 -22.12 -7.49 -16.95
N GLY A 253 -21.22 -7.58 -17.93
CA GLY A 253 -19.83 -8.02 -17.70
C GLY A 253 -19.09 -7.11 -16.73
N THR A 254 -19.22 -5.80 -16.91
CA THR A 254 -18.58 -4.80 -16.03
C THR A 254 -19.09 -4.90 -14.59
N ILE A 255 -20.38 -5.15 -14.39
CA ILE A 255 -20.97 -5.37 -13.06
C ILE A 255 -20.37 -6.61 -12.39
N LEU A 256 -20.24 -7.72 -13.13
CA LEU A 256 -19.63 -8.96 -12.61
C LEU A 256 -18.15 -8.78 -12.27
N ILE A 257 -17.42 -8.04 -13.10
CA ILE A 257 -16.02 -7.69 -12.83
C ILE A 257 -15.92 -6.81 -11.57
N ALA A 258 -16.83 -5.87 -11.36
CA ALA A 258 -16.86 -5.05 -10.15
C ALA A 258 -17.19 -5.89 -8.89
N ASP A 259 -18.02 -6.92 -9.02
CA ASP A 259 -18.27 -7.90 -7.94
C ASP A 259 -17.04 -8.77 -7.65
N ALA A 260 -16.33 -9.21 -8.69
CA ALA A 260 -15.09 -9.95 -8.54
C ALA A 260 -14.01 -9.10 -7.85
N ALA A 261 -13.85 -7.84 -8.26
CA ALA A 261 -12.95 -6.89 -7.65
C ALA A 261 -13.26 -6.69 -6.15
N MET A 262 -14.54 -6.50 -5.81
CA MET A 262 -14.99 -6.42 -4.42
C MET A 262 -14.61 -7.69 -3.62
N ALA A 263 -14.82 -8.88 -4.20
CA ALA A 263 -14.45 -10.14 -3.55
C ALA A 263 -12.93 -10.27 -3.35
N VAL A 264 -12.12 -9.86 -4.33
CA VAL A 264 -10.65 -9.80 -4.22
C VAL A 264 -10.22 -8.86 -3.10
N ARG A 265 -10.81 -7.67 -3.00
CA ARG A 265 -10.51 -6.72 -1.91
C ARG A 265 -10.82 -7.34 -0.55
N ASN A 266 -12.01 -7.93 -0.39
CA ASN A 266 -12.42 -8.53 0.89
C ASN A 266 -11.50 -9.72 1.25
N LEU A 267 -11.11 -10.52 0.25
CA LEU A 267 -10.13 -11.60 0.41
C LEU A 267 -8.77 -11.07 0.89
N ALA A 268 -8.26 -10.01 0.25
CA ALA A 268 -6.98 -9.41 0.62
C ALA A 268 -6.97 -8.92 2.07
N ILE A 269 -8.07 -8.31 2.53
CA ILE A 269 -8.23 -7.88 3.93
C ILE A 269 -8.21 -9.10 4.88
N ILE A 270 -8.91 -10.18 4.54
CA ILE A 270 -8.93 -11.38 5.39
C ILE A 270 -7.56 -12.04 5.47
N VAL A 271 -6.88 -12.24 4.34
CA VAL A 271 -5.53 -12.84 4.32
C VAL A 271 -4.53 -12.01 5.13
N ALA A 272 -4.62 -10.68 5.06
CA ALA A 272 -3.69 -9.78 5.74
C ALA A 272 -3.89 -9.74 7.27
N PHE A 273 -5.13 -9.83 7.76
CA PHE A 273 -5.44 -9.59 9.17
C PHE A 273 -5.92 -10.82 9.95
N VAL A 274 -6.46 -11.83 9.27
CA VAL A 274 -6.96 -13.08 9.88
C VAL A 274 -6.56 -14.26 8.98
N PRO A 275 -5.25 -14.55 8.85
CA PRO A 275 -4.75 -15.57 7.93
C PRO A 275 -5.29 -16.99 8.22
N GLU A 276 -5.66 -17.26 9.48
CA GLU A 276 -6.30 -18.53 9.88
C GLU A 276 -7.67 -18.75 9.19
N SER A 277 -8.37 -17.67 8.83
CA SER A 277 -9.63 -17.71 8.08
C SER A 277 -9.43 -17.70 6.56
N ALA A 278 -8.20 -17.68 6.06
CA ALA A 278 -7.92 -17.51 4.64
C ALA A 278 -8.53 -18.65 3.80
N VAL A 279 -8.55 -19.89 4.30
CA VAL A 279 -9.18 -21.01 3.59
C VAL A 279 -10.69 -20.99 3.72
N SER A 280 -11.22 -20.79 4.93
CA SER A 280 -12.67 -20.83 5.21
C SER A 280 -13.44 -19.74 4.48
N VAL A 281 -12.86 -18.54 4.40
CA VAL A 281 -13.44 -17.36 3.72
C VAL A 281 -12.94 -17.23 2.29
N GLY A 282 -11.64 -17.46 2.10
CA GLY A 282 -11.01 -17.13 0.84
C GLY A 282 -11.32 -18.09 -0.27
N LEU A 283 -11.67 -19.34 0.01
CA LEU A 283 -12.20 -20.24 -1.01
C LEU A 283 -13.55 -19.71 -1.57
N PRO A 284 -14.59 -19.45 -0.76
CA PRO A 284 -15.82 -18.82 -1.26
C PRO A 284 -15.60 -17.49 -2.02
N LEU A 285 -14.81 -16.56 -1.48
CA LEU A 285 -14.55 -15.27 -2.12
C LEU A 285 -13.73 -15.41 -3.41
N GLY A 286 -12.74 -16.30 -3.41
CA GLY A 286 -11.94 -16.62 -4.58
C GLY A 286 -12.78 -17.25 -5.68
N LEU A 287 -13.70 -18.14 -5.34
CA LEU A 287 -14.63 -18.72 -6.29
C LEU A 287 -15.59 -17.67 -6.88
N ILE A 288 -16.11 -16.74 -6.06
CA ILE A 288 -16.89 -15.59 -6.55
C ILE A 288 -16.05 -14.74 -7.52
N ALA A 289 -14.81 -14.42 -7.15
CA ALA A 289 -13.92 -13.59 -7.97
C ALA A 289 -13.61 -14.24 -9.32
N ILE A 290 -13.16 -15.49 -9.31
CA ILE A 290 -12.81 -16.25 -10.52
C ILE A 290 -14.04 -16.43 -11.41
N SER A 291 -15.19 -16.79 -10.83
CA SER A 291 -16.42 -16.98 -11.60
C SER A 291 -16.96 -15.68 -12.16
N GLY A 292 -16.84 -14.57 -11.44
CA GLY A 292 -17.23 -13.24 -11.90
C GLY A 292 -16.43 -12.81 -13.12
N VAL A 293 -15.10 -12.94 -13.05
CA VAL A 293 -14.21 -12.66 -14.19
C VAL A 293 -14.47 -13.63 -15.35
N GLY A 294 -14.59 -14.93 -15.07
CA GLY A 294 -14.79 -15.95 -16.10
C GLY A 294 -16.11 -15.78 -16.87
N LEU A 295 -17.21 -15.53 -16.16
CA LEU A 295 -18.50 -15.24 -16.79
C LEU A 295 -18.49 -13.93 -17.57
N ALA A 296 -17.83 -12.90 -17.05
CA ALA A 296 -17.71 -11.64 -17.75
C ALA A 296 -16.86 -11.78 -19.04
N TYR A 297 -15.81 -12.59 -19.02
CA TYR A 297 -14.98 -12.82 -20.21
C TYR A 297 -15.70 -13.65 -21.27
N TYR A 298 -16.49 -14.65 -20.87
CA TYR A 298 -17.18 -15.55 -21.81
C TYR A 298 -18.42 -14.93 -22.46
N ASP A 299 -19.19 -14.13 -21.71
CA ASP A 299 -20.51 -13.65 -22.16
C ASP A 299 -20.53 -12.19 -22.64
N SER A 300 -19.45 -11.42 -22.44
CA SER A 300 -19.47 -9.99 -22.75
C SER A 300 -18.64 -9.69 -23.98
N ASP A 301 -19.25 -8.96 -24.90
CA ASP A 301 -18.51 -8.30 -25.97
C ASP A 301 -17.76 -7.09 -25.41
N TRP A 302 -16.43 -7.19 -25.39
CA TRP A 302 -15.53 -6.14 -24.92
C TRP A 302 -15.08 -5.21 -26.06
N GLU A 303 -15.63 -5.38 -27.27
CA GLU A 303 -15.44 -4.45 -28.39
C GLU A 303 -16.21 -3.15 -28.13
N GLY A 304 -15.65 -2.33 -27.24
CA GLY A 304 -16.18 -1.03 -26.89
C GLY A 304 -15.07 -0.15 -26.31
N ASP A 305 -14.87 1.01 -26.92
CA ASP A 305 -14.01 2.05 -26.36
C ASP A 305 -14.89 2.97 -25.50
N LEU A 306 -15.11 2.58 -24.24
CA LEU A 306 -15.70 3.47 -23.25
C LEU A 306 -14.70 3.69 -22.13
N GLU A 307 -14.25 4.93 -22.01
CA GLU A 307 -13.57 5.40 -20.82
C GLU A 307 -14.62 5.63 -19.73
N LEU A 308 -14.54 4.87 -18.63
CA LEU A 308 -15.25 5.24 -17.42
C LEU A 308 -14.42 6.33 -16.76
N ASP A 309 -14.99 7.52 -16.69
CA ASP A 309 -14.38 8.60 -15.94
C ASP A 309 -14.63 8.34 -14.46
N PHE A 310 -13.55 8.34 -13.69
CA PHE A 310 -13.64 8.15 -12.25
C PHE A 310 -12.93 9.31 -11.58
N ASP A 311 -13.68 10.02 -10.76
CA ASP A 311 -13.08 10.93 -9.78
C ASP A 311 -12.06 10.17 -8.95
N SER A 312 -10.95 10.83 -8.58
CA SER A 312 -9.98 10.25 -7.65
C SER A 312 -10.72 9.80 -6.39
N PRO A 313 -10.81 8.48 -6.13
CA PRO A 313 -11.57 8.00 -5.01
C PRO A 313 -10.83 8.26 -3.69
N PHE A 314 -9.55 8.59 -3.79
CA PHE A 314 -8.71 8.90 -2.68
C PHE A 314 -8.89 10.37 -2.27
N SER A 315 -9.53 10.56 -1.12
CA SER A 315 -9.46 11.80 -0.35
C SER A 315 -9.48 11.44 1.13
N SER A 316 -8.83 12.24 1.98
CA SER A 316 -8.98 12.08 3.44
C SER A 316 -10.44 12.07 3.88
N ALA A 317 -11.29 12.83 3.19
CA ALA A 317 -12.73 12.86 3.43
C ALA A 317 -13.39 11.49 3.20
N ASN A 318 -13.04 10.78 2.12
CA ASN A 318 -13.58 9.44 1.84
C ASN A 318 -13.05 8.41 2.85
N ALA A 319 -11.77 8.48 3.22
CA ALA A 319 -11.19 7.63 4.25
C ALA A 319 -11.87 7.82 5.61
N LEU A 320 -12.13 9.08 5.99
CA LEU A 320 -12.81 9.42 7.24
C LEU A 320 -14.29 9.01 7.23
N LYS A 321 -15.00 9.22 6.11
CA LYS A 321 -16.38 8.72 5.93
C LYS A 321 -16.45 7.21 6.07
N PHE A 322 -15.53 6.49 5.43
CA PHE A 322 -15.42 5.04 5.57
C PHE A 322 -15.13 4.65 7.03
N GLY A 323 -14.19 5.31 7.69
CA GLY A 323 -13.83 5.06 9.09
C GLY A 323 -15.01 5.30 10.05
N LEU A 324 -15.79 6.37 9.86
CA LEU A 324 -16.99 6.66 10.64
C LEU A 324 -18.09 5.63 10.42
N LEU A 325 -18.39 5.29 9.15
CA LEU A 325 -19.35 4.25 8.81
C LEU A 325 -18.92 2.90 9.42
N PHE A 326 -17.64 2.58 9.30
CA PHE A 326 -17.05 1.38 9.87
C PHE A 326 -17.20 1.34 11.39
N LEU A 327 -16.85 2.41 12.09
CA LEU A 327 -16.99 2.48 13.54
C LEU A 327 -18.45 2.31 13.99
N ALA A 328 -19.39 2.96 13.28
CA ALA A 328 -20.82 2.82 13.57
C ALA A 328 -21.30 1.37 13.39
N VAL A 329 -20.95 0.74 12.27
CA VAL A 329 -21.30 -0.66 12.01
C VAL A 329 -20.64 -1.59 13.03
N LEU A 330 -19.38 -1.35 13.38
CA LEU A 330 -18.65 -2.14 14.37
C LEU A 330 -19.39 -2.15 15.71
N ILE A 331 -19.79 -0.98 16.21
CA ILE A 331 -20.52 -0.85 17.47
C ILE A 331 -21.88 -1.55 17.38
N LEU A 332 -22.64 -1.34 16.30
CA LEU A 332 -23.94 -1.97 16.11
C LEU A 332 -23.84 -3.50 16.05
N THR A 333 -22.83 -4.00 15.33
CA THR A 333 -22.59 -5.43 15.12
C THR A 333 -22.09 -6.09 16.41
N ALA A 334 -21.19 -5.44 17.15
CA ALA A 334 -20.73 -5.91 18.46
C ALA A 334 -21.90 -6.00 19.47
N GLY A 335 -22.78 -4.99 19.48
CA GLY A 335 -23.97 -5.01 20.33
C GLY A 335 -24.95 -6.12 19.95
N ALA A 336 -25.19 -6.31 18.66
CA ALA A 336 -26.03 -7.40 18.18
C ALA A 336 -25.44 -8.77 18.51
N GLN A 337 -24.11 -8.94 18.36
CA GLN A 337 -23.39 -10.14 18.78
C GLN A 337 -23.54 -10.38 20.29
N ARG A 338 -23.48 -9.34 21.12
CA ARG A 338 -23.59 -9.49 22.56
C ARG A 338 -24.99 -9.87 23.04
N ILE A 339 -26.03 -9.31 22.41
CA ILE A 339 -27.43 -9.47 22.80
C ILE A 339 -28.05 -10.73 22.19
N PHE A 340 -27.79 -10.96 20.89
CA PHE A 340 -28.44 -12.02 20.11
C PHE A 340 -27.47 -13.13 19.67
N GLY A 341 -26.22 -13.10 20.14
CA GLY A 341 -25.20 -14.07 19.77
C GLY A 341 -24.88 -14.04 18.28
N THR A 342 -24.40 -15.18 17.76
CA THR A 342 -24.03 -15.36 16.35
C THR A 342 -25.12 -14.94 15.37
N ALA A 343 -26.39 -15.17 15.69
CA ALA A 343 -27.51 -14.76 14.83
C ALA A 343 -27.56 -13.23 14.68
N GLY A 344 -27.34 -12.49 15.77
CA GLY A 344 -27.25 -11.03 15.75
C GLY A 344 -26.12 -10.53 14.87
N PHE A 345 -24.94 -11.13 15.00
CA PHE A 345 -23.79 -10.83 14.15
C PHE A 345 -24.07 -11.11 12.67
N LEU A 346 -24.67 -12.25 12.32
CA LEU A 346 -24.94 -12.60 10.91
C LEU A 346 -25.97 -11.68 10.27
N ILE A 347 -27.06 -11.35 11.00
CA ILE A 347 -28.09 -10.41 10.51
C ILE A 347 -27.48 -9.02 10.33
N THR A 348 -26.73 -8.51 11.31
CA THR A 348 -26.10 -7.19 11.19
C THR A 348 -24.99 -7.17 10.14
N SER A 349 -24.27 -8.27 9.92
CA SER A 349 -23.32 -8.41 8.81
C SER A 349 -24.02 -8.35 7.45
N PHE A 350 -25.16 -9.04 7.31
CA PHE A 350 -25.98 -8.95 6.10
C PHE A 350 -26.49 -7.51 5.88
N LEU A 351 -27.04 -6.86 6.91
CA LEU A 351 -27.51 -5.46 6.82
C LEU A 351 -26.37 -4.47 6.54
N SER A 352 -25.20 -4.68 7.13
CA SER A 352 -23.99 -3.89 6.86
C SER A 352 -23.55 -4.02 5.40
N GLY A 353 -23.66 -5.22 4.83
CA GLY A 353 -23.30 -5.50 3.44
C GLY A 353 -24.13 -4.71 2.42
N ILE A 354 -25.34 -4.28 2.81
CA ILE A 354 -26.19 -3.40 1.99
C ILE A 354 -25.48 -2.05 1.76
N VAL A 355 -24.82 -1.55 2.80
CA VAL A 355 -24.13 -0.26 2.76
C VAL A 355 -22.72 -0.43 2.20
N SER A 356 -21.96 -1.40 2.72
CA SER A 356 -20.58 -1.66 2.31
C SER A 356 -20.11 -3.04 2.78
N SER A 357 -19.84 -3.93 1.83
CA SER A 357 -19.19 -5.22 2.11
C SER A 357 -17.79 -5.07 2.70
N GLY A 358 -17.10 -3.97 2.40
CA GLY A 358 -15.77 -3.67 2.96
C GLY A 358 -15.89 -3.39 4.46
N THR A 359 -16.90 -2.60 4.86
CA THR A 359 -17.21 -2.33 6.26
C THR A 359 -17.62 -3.58 7.02
N THR A 360 -18.40 -4.48 6.39
CA THR A 360 -18.71 -5.79 6.99
C THR A 360 -17.45 -6.62 7.20
N THR A 361 -16.55 -6.63 6.21
CA THR A 361 -15.29 -7.39 6.26
C THR A 361 -14.38 -6.88 7.36
N THR A 362 -14.15 -5.56 7.44
CA THR A 362 -13.34 -4.95 8.50
C THR A 362 -13.96 -5.16 9.88
N THR A 363 -15.29 -5.12 10.00
CA THR A 363 -16.00 -5.43 11.25
C THR A 363 -15.78 -6.87 11.69
N ALA A 364 -15.93 -7.84 10.78
CA ALA A 364 -15.67 -9.24 11.07
C ALA A 364 -14.21 -9.48 11.50
N VAL A 365 -13.25 -8.83 10.84
CA VAL A 365 -11.84 -8.85 11.25
C VAL A 365 -11.66 -8.31 12.66
N THR A 366 -12.15 -7.11 12.96
CA THR A 366 -11.99 -6.51 14.29
C THR A 366 -12.59 -7.36 15.38
N LEU A 367 -13.81 -7.87 15.21
CA LEU A 367 -14.47 -8.71 16.21
C LEU A 367 -13.80 -10.08 16.40
N THR A 368 -13.10 -10.57 15.38
CA THR A 368 -12.29 -11.80 15.51
C THR A 368 -11.02 -11.50 16.29
N SER A 369 -10.31 -10.43 15.94
CA SER A 369 -9.06 -10.04 16.60
C SER A 369 -9.24 -9.63 18.07
N THR A 370 -10.41 -9.09 18.43
CA THR A 370 -10.75 -8.78 19.83
C THR A 370 -11.38 -9.97 20.58
N GLY A 371 -11.47 -11.15 19.95
CA GLY A 371 -11.95 -12.38 20.59
C GLY A 371 -13.46 -12.45 20.82
N GLN A 372 -14.26 -11.59 20.17
CA GLN A 372 -15.72 -11.58 20.33
C GLN A 372 -16.44 -12.64 19.50
N ILE A 373 -15.83 -13.05 18.39
CA ILE A 373 -16.35 -14.09 17.49
C ILE A 373 -15.24 -15.03 17.07
N SER A 374 -15.59 -16.26 16.71
CA SER A 374 -14.65 -17.21 16.14
C SER A 374 -14.33 -16.88 14.68
N PRO A 375 -13.15 -17.28 14.17
CA PRO A 375 -12.78 -17.20 12.75
C PRO A 375 -13.86 -17.76 11.81
N ALA A 376 -14.52 -18.86 12.20
CA ALA A 376 -15.60 -19.48 11.43
C ALA A 376 -16.89 -18.64 11.38
N VAL A 377 -17.27 -17.99 12.49
CA VAL A 377 -18.42 -17.08 12.52
C VAL A 377 -18.13 -15.84 11.68
N ALA A 378 -16.92 -15.27 11.81
CA ALA A 378 -16.48 -14.14 11.00
C ALA A 378 -16.58 -14.46 9.51
N ALA A 379 -16.19 -15.67 9.11
CA ALA A 379 -16.31 -16.14 7.73
C ALA A 379 -17.75 -16.08 7.21
N GLN A 380 -18.69 -16.61 7.98
CA GLN A 380 -20.11 -16.56 7.64
C GLN A 380 -20.63 -15.12 7.54
N GLY A 381 -20.17 -14.22 8.41
CA GLY A 381 -20.53 -12.79 8.37
C GLY A 381 -20.02 -12.07 7.12
N VAL A 382 -18.75 -12.28 6.75
CA VAL A 382 -18.17 -11.72 5.53
C VAL A 382 -18.94 -12.16 4.29
N LEU A 383 -19.36 -13.43 4.26
CA LEU A 383 -20.14 -13.98 3.16
C LEU A 383 -21.56 -13.45 3.14
N ALA A 384 -22.23 -13.38 4.28
CA ALA A 384 -23.55 -12.77 4.40
C ALA A 384 -23.52 -11.30 3.90
N GLY A 385 -22.50 -10.54 4.30
CA GLY A 385 -22.30 -9.17 3.82
C GLY A 385 -21.99 -9.08 2.33
N THR A 386 -21.17 -10.00 1.80
CA THR A 386 -20.82 -10.05 0.37
C THR A 386 -22.04 -10.38 -0.48
N LEU A 387 -22.82 -11.39 -0.09
CA LEU A 387 -24.08 -11.76 -0.75
C LEU A 387 -25.10 -10.62 -0.71
N SER A 388 -25.24 -9.97 0.45
CA SER A 388 -26.09 -8.78 0.61
C SER A 388 -25.69 -7.66 -0.35
N SER A 389 -24.38 -7.39 -0.47
CA SER A 389 -23.88 -6.38 -1.39
C SER A 389 -24.21 -6.72 -2.86
N ILE A 390 -24.05 -7.99 -3.26
CA ILE A 390 -24.44 -8.46 -4.60
C ILE A 390 -25.94 -8.24 -4.83
N LEU A 391 -26.80 -8.56 -3.85
CA LEU A 391 -28.26 -8.34 -3.96
C LEU A 391 -28.62 -6.86 -4.13
N VAL A 392 -27.98 -5.96 -3.38
CA VAL A 392 -28.20 -4.51 -3.52
C VAL A 392 -27.79 -4.02 -4.90
N LYS A 393 -26.70 -4.53 -5.44
CA LYS A 393 -26.19 -4.17 -6.76
C LYS A 393 -27.13 -4.60 -7.89
N ILE A 394 -27.77 -5.76 -7.77
CA ILE A 394 -28.87 -6.16 -8.66
C ILE A 394 -29.98 -5.10 -8.60
N GLY A 395 -30.44 -4.73 -7.40
CA GLY A 395 -31.49 -3.73 -7.21
C GLY A 395 -31.10 -2.37 -7.80
N PHE A 396 -29.88 -1.93 -7.56
CA PHE A 396 -29.36 -0.65 -8.02
C PHE A 396 -29.24 -0.59 -9.55
N ALA A 397 -28.58 -1.57 -10.18
CA ALA A 397 -28.46 -1.66 -11.63
C ALA A 397 -29.83 -1.66 -12.33
N THR A 398 -30.79 -2.43 -11.79
CA THR A 398 -32.13 -2.57 -12.37
C THR A 398 -33.03 -1.35 -12.16
N SER A 399 -32.83 -0.61 -11.06
CA SER A 399 -33.49 0.67 -10.84
C SER A 399 -33.12 1.71 -11.91
N ILE A 400 -31.90 1.64 -12.43
CA ILE A 400 -31.39 2.54 -13.45
C ILE A 400 -31.84 2.07 -14.84
N ASN A 401 -31.61 0.79 -15.16
CA ASN A 401 -32.00 0.19 -16.43
C ASN A 401 -32.67 -1.18 -16.24
N ARG A 402 -33.96 -1.25 -16.55
CA ARG A 402 -34.76 -2.48 -16.42
C ARG A 402 -34.33 -3.60 -17.37
N SER A 403 -33.68 -3.29 -18.50
CA SER A 403 -33.18 -4.34 -19.42
C SER A 403 -32.06 -5.19 -18.79
N LEU A 404 -31.38 -4.66 -17.78
CA LEU A 404 -30.33 -5.37 -17.05
C LEU A 404 -30.90 -6.41 -16.06
N LEU A 405 -32.20 -6.41 -15.79
CA LEU A 405 -32.79 -7.23 -14.73
C LEU A 405 -32.58 -8.72 -14.93
N ALA A 406 -33.05 -9.29 -16.03
CA ALA A 406 -32.90 -10.72 -16.29
C ALA A 406 -31.42 -11.19 -16.32
N PRO A 407 -30.50 -10.53 -17.05
CA PRO A 407 -29.13 -11.00 -17.13
C PRO A 407 -28.34 -10.79 -15.83
N VAL A 408 -28.48 -9.64 -15.15
CA VAL A 408 -27.76 -9.38 -13.89
C VAL A 408 -28.27 -10.30 -12.79
N VAL A 409 -29.59 -10.44 -12.62
CA VAL A 409 -30.16 -11.36 -11.61
C VAL A 409 -29.63 -12.77 -11.80
N ARG A 410 -29.68 -13.31 -13.02
CA ARG A 410 -29.25 -14.69 -13.30
C ARG A 410 -27.77 -14.90 -12.96
N LYS A 411 -26.89 -14.00 -13.39
CA LYS A 411 -25.45 -14.13 -13.18
C LYS A 411 -25.05 -13.86 -11.73
N SER A 412 -25.64 -12.87 -11.08
CA SER A 412 -25.41 -12.58 -9.65
C SER A 412 -25.95 -13.70 -8.73
N LEU A 413 -27.07 -14.35 -9.10
CA LEU A 413 -27.53 -15.56 -8.40
C LEU A 413 -26.56 -16.71 -8.57
N TYR A 414 -26.00 -16.91 -9.78
CA TYR A 414 -24.97 -17.91 -10.01
C TYR A 414 -23.72 -17.65 -9.15
N LEU A 415 -23.22 -16.42 -9.09
CA LEU A 415 -22.12 -16.04 -8.20
C LEU A 415 -22.45 -16.30 -6.73
N SER A 416 -23.68 -16.00 -6.31
CA SER A 416 -24.15 -16.25 -4.95
C SER A 416 -24.16 -17.74 -4.61
N LEU A 417 -24.66 -18.58 -5.52
CA LEU A 417 -24.67 -20.03 -5.36
C LEU A 417 -23.25 -20.62 -5.32
N ILE A 418 -22.34 -20.11 -6.15
CA ILE A 418 -20.93 -20.50 -6.11
C ILE A 418 -20.29 -20.12 -4.78
N GLY A 419 -20.54 -18.91 -4.29
CA GLY A 419 -20.07 -18.47 -2.98
C GLY A 419 -20.54 -19.43 -1.88
N ILE A 420 -21.84 -19.75 -1.86
CA ILE A 420 -22.43 -20.71 -0.90
C ILE A 420 -21.81 -22.10 -1.05
N GLY A 421 -21.64 -22.59 -2.27
CA GLY A 421 -20.97 -23.88 -2.54
C GLY A 421 -19.52 -23.89 -2.03
N GLY A 422 -18.81 -22.79 -2.18
CA GLY A 422 -17.47 -22.59 -1.61
C GLY A 422 -17.44 -22.73 -0.10
N VAL A 423 -18.49 -22.32 0.60
CA VAL A 423 -18.62 -22.51 2.06
C VAL A 423 -18.73 -23.99 2.40
N VAL A 424 -19.57 -24.71 1.66
CA VAL A 424 -19.78 -26.14 1.88
C VAL A 424 -18.47 -26.91 1.67
N ILE A 425 -17.72 -26.55 0.62
CA ILE A 425 -16.40 -27.14 0.34
C ILE A 425 -15.40 -26.77 1.43
N SER A 426 -15.38 -25.51 1.89
CA SER A 426 -14.41 -25.09 2.89
C SER A 426 -14.64 -25.77 4.25
N ILE A 427 -15.90 -26.05 4.62
CA ILE A 427 -16.25 -26.85 5.80
C ILE A 427 -15.76 -28.30 5.69
N GLN A 428 -15.63 -28.86 4.49
CA GLN A 428 -15.14 -30.23 4.29
C GLN A 428 -13.60 -30.32 4.30
N LEU A 429 -12.90 -29.21 4.10
CA LEU A 429 -11.44 -29.13 4.04
C LEU A 429 -10.78 -28.82 5.39
N ILE A 430 -11.56 -28.36 6.38
CA ILE A 430 -11.15 -27.97 7.73
C ILE A 430 -11.73 -28.98 8.71
#